data_AF-A0A3D4I1I8-F1
#
_entry.id   AF-A0A3D4I1I8-F1
#
_cell.length_a   1.000
_cell.length_b   1.000
_cell.length_c   1.000
_cell.angle_alpha   90.00
_cell.angle_beta   90.00
_cell.angle_gamma   90.00
#
_symmetry.space_group_name_H-M   'P 1'
#
loop_
_entity.id
_entity.type
_entity.pdbx_description
1 polymer ?
#
loop_
_entity_poly.entity_id
_entity_poly.type
_entity_poly.pdbx_seq_one_letter_code
_entity_poly.pdbx_strand_id
1 'polypeptide(L)'
;MSYIGCVWSFFACASFCFVFHIRGKMMFWTSAGGALGWFVFLLLSPVGNDIVQCFFASMATAAYSEVMARVFKKPATPFQVIALIPMVPGGGIFYTMEYCVIGNSGKFLETGLHTLGIAGALAMGVLLVSTFVRMAGMAAAGGERK
;
A
#
# COMPACT_ATOMS: atom_id res chain seq x y z
N MET A 1 19.94 6.31 7.02
CA MET A 1 18.59 5.68 6.94
C MET A 1 18.75 4.21 7.23
N SER A 2 18.16 3.71 8.30
CA SER A 2 18.23 2.28 8.60
C SER A 2 17.15 1.54 7.79
N TYR A 3 17.55 0.73 6.81
CA TYR A 3 16.65 -0.06 5.96
C TYR A 3 15.94 -1.21 6.69
N ILE A 4 16.09 -1.29 8.02
CA ILE A 4 15.49 -2.31 8.88
C ILE A 4 13.96 -2.30 8.84
N GLY A 5 13.35 -1.15 8.54
CA GLY A 5 11.91 -1.02 8.37
C GLY A 5 11.35 -1.91 7.25
N CYS A 6 12.12 -2.17 6.19
CA CYS A 6 11.70 -3.09 5.12
C CYS A 6 11.59 -4.54 5.62
N VAL A 7 12.48 -4.93 6.53
CA VAL A 7 12.47 -6.27 7.16
C VAL A 7 11.26 -6.39 8.09
N TRP A 8 10.98 -5.35 8.88
CA TRP A 8 9.81 -5.35 9.77
C TRP A 8 8.50 -5.37 8.98
N SER A 9 8.43 -4.58 7.91
CA SER A 9 7.30 -4.59 6.96
C SER A 9 7.09 -5.98 6.37
N PHE A 10 8.16 -6.67 5.95
CA PHE A 10 8.09 -8.03 5.44
C PHE A 10 7.46 -9.01 6.45
N PHE A 11 7.94 -9.00 7.70
CA PHE A 11 7.43 -9.89 8.75
C PHE A 11 6.00 -9.54 9.18
N ALA A 12 5.64 -8.25 9.20
CA ALA A 12 4.26 -7.81 9.42
C ALA A 12 3.33 -8.40 8.34
N CYS A 13 3.68 -8.23 7.07
CA CYS A 13 2.91 -8.80 5.96
C CYS A 13 2.87 -10.33 6.00
N ALA A 14 3.98 -10.99 6.33
CA ALA A 14 4.05 -12.44 6.48
C ALA A 14 3.11 -12.97 7.56
N SER A 15 2.96 -12.23 8.66
CA SER A 15 2.01 -12.56 9.73
C SER A 15 0.56 -12.46 9.24
N PHE A 16 0.23 -11.40 8.48
CA PHE A 16 -1.11 -11.23 7.90
C PHE A 16 -1.44 -12.24 6.79
N CYS A 17 -0.44 -12.81 6.10
CA CYS A 17 -0.68 -13.91 5.17
C CYS A 17 -1.41 -15.10 5.83
N PHE A 18 -1.17 -15.38 7.12
CA PHE A 18 -1.89 -16.41 7.86
C PHE A 18 -3.38 -16.07 8.04
N VAL A 19 -3.69 -14.81 8.35
CA VAL A 19 -5.07 -14.31 8.50
C VAL A 19 -5.84 -14.42 7.18
N PHE A 20 -5.18 -14.06 6.07
CA PHE A 20 -5.74 -14.16 4.72
C PHE A 20 -5.61 -15.57 4.10
N HIS A 21 -5.24 -16.58 4.89
CA HIS A 21 -5.12 -17.98 4.46
C HIS A 21 -4.23 -18.21 3.21
N ILE A 22 -3.21 -17.37 3.02
CA ILE A 22 -2.23 -17.51 1.93
C ILE A 22 -1.17 -18.52 2.34
N ARG A 23 -0.94 -19.54 1.51
CA ARG A 23 -0.05 -20.67 1.83
C ARG A 23 1.12 -20.82 0.86
N GLY A 24 2.18 -21.45 1.37
CA GLY A 24 3.34 -21.87 0.60
C GLY A 24 4.15 -20.70 0.04
N LYS A 25 4.69 -20.89 -1.17
CA LYS A 25 5.57 -19.91 -1.82
C LYS A 25 4.93 -18.54 -2.04
N MET A 26 3.59 -18.47 -2.10
CA MET A 26 2.86 -17.21 -2.30
C MET A 26 3.02 -16.25 -1.13
N MET A 27 3.15 -16.77 0.10
CA MET A 27 3.36 -15.95 1.29
C MET A 27 4.60 -15.07 1.13
N PHE A 28 5.70 -15.64 0.63
CA PHE A 28 6.94 -14.90 0.40
C PHE A 28 6.75 -13.76 -0.61
N TRP A 29 6.14 -14.05 -1.77
CA TRP A 29 5.93 -13.06 -2.82
C TRP A 29 4.96 -11.96 -2.41
N THR A 30 3.92 -12.30 -1.65
CA THR A 30 2.97 -11.31 -1.14
C THR A 30 3.62 -10.43 -0.07
N SER A 31 4.41 -10.99 0.85
CA SER A 31 5.15 -10.23 1.86
C SER A 31 6.27 -9.35 1.28
N ALA A 32 6.91 -9.80 0.20
CA ALA A 32 7.90 -8.99 -0.51
C ALA A 32 7.31 -7.68 -1.07
N GLY A 33 6.01 -7.68 -1.42
CA GLY A 33 5.31 -6.46 -1.83
C GLY A 33 5.27 -5.39 -0.73
N GLY A 34 5.06 -5.78 0.52
CA GLY A 34 5.08 -4.84 1.66
C GLY A 34 6.48 -4.29 1.95
N ALA A 35 7.51 -5.15 1.83
CA ALA A 35 8.90 -4.72 1.93
C ALA A 35 9.27 -3.70 0.83
N LEU A 36 8.78 -3.94 -0.40
CA LEU A 36 8.95 -3.03 -1.53
C LEU A 36 8.25 -1.69 -1.28
N GLY A 37 7.00 -1.70 -0.81
CA GLY A 37 6.28 -0.47 -0.47
C GLY A 37 7.02 0.37 0.56
N TRP A 38 7.49 -0.28 1.63
CA TRP A 38 8.28 0.39 2.66
C TRP A 38 9.64 0.90 2.15
N PHE A 39 10.28 0.15 1.26
CA PHE A 39 11.51 0.58 0.62
C PHE A 39 11.31 1.85 -0.21
N VAL A 40 10.24 1.90 -1.02
CA VAL A 40 9.90 3.10 -1.80
C VAL A 40 9.56 4.28 -0.90
N PHE A 41 8.83 4.04 0.19
CA PHE A 41 8.56 5.06 1.22
C PHE A 41 9.87 5.66 1.76
N LEU A 42 10.84 4.81 2.14
CA LEU A 42 12.15 5.27 2.61
C LEU A 42 12.97 5.98 1.54
N LEU A 43 12.92 5.53 0.28
CA LEU A 43 13.61 6.20 -0.82
C LEU A 43 13.13 7.64 -1.02
N LEU A 44 11.84 7.89 -0.80
CA LEU A 44 11.25 9.23 -0.92
C LEU A 44 11.31 10.05 0.38
N SER A 45 11.96 9.56 1.43
CA SER A 45 12.13 10.32 2.67
C SER A 45 12.76 11.72 2.49
N PRO A 46 13.67 12.01 1.53
CA PRO A 46 14.17 13.37 1.28
C PRO A 46 13.09 14.39 0.87
N VAL A 47 11.92 13.94 0.41
CA VAL A 47 10.79 14.80 0.05
C VAL A 47 10.20 15.52 1.28
N GLY A 48 10.35 14.94 2.48
CA GLY A 48 9.86 15.54 3.72
C GLY A 48 8.33 15.54 3.92
N ASN A 49 7.58 14.93 2.99
CA ASN A 49 6.12 14.81 3.08
C ASN A 49 5.72 13.33 2.98
N ASP A 50 5.17 12.78 4.06
CA ASP A 50 4.80 11.38 4.19
C ASP A 50 3.55 11.00 3.37
N ILE A 51 2.62 11.94 3.13
CA ILE A 51 1.49 11.75 2.22
C ILE A 51 1.99 11.46 0.81
N VAL A 52 2.97 12.25 0.33
CA VAL A 52 3.58 12.05 -1.00
C VAL A 52 4.37 10.74 -1.03
N GLN A 53 5.12 10.42 0.03
CA GLN A 53 5.83 9.14 0.13
C GLN A 53 4.87 7.95 0.05
N CYS A 54 3.75 8.01 0.78
CA CYS A 54 2.71 6.99 0.78
C CYS A 54 2.03 6.86 -0.59
N PHE A 55 1.79 7.97 -1.29
CA PHE A 55 1.26 7.96 -2.65
C PHE A 55 2.15 7.12 -3.59
N PHE A 56 3.45 7.44 -3.68
CA PHE A 56 4.36 6.71 -4.56
C PHE A 56 4.61 5.26 -4.13
N ALA A 57 4.68 5.01 -2.83
CA ALA A 57 4.78 3.65 -2.31
C ALA A 57 3.54 2.81 -2.63
N SER A 58 2.34 3.38 -2.55
CA SER A 58 1.10 2.70 -2.94
C SER A 58 1.03 2.43 -4.45
N MET A 59 1.55 3.33 -5.29
CA MET A 59 1.72 3.07 -6.72
C MET A 59 2.69 1.90 -6.97
N ALA A 60 3.82 1.86 -6.26
CA ALA A 60 4.80 0.79 -6.40
C ALA A 60 4.24 -0.58 -5.99
N THR A 61 3.52 -0.63 -4.86
CA THR A 61 2.85 -1.87 -4.41
C THR A 61 1.75 -2.29 -5.39
N ALA A 62 0.96 -1.36 -5.92
CA ALA A 62 -0.07 -1.65 -6.92
C ALA A 62 0.53 -2.23 -8.20
N ALA A 63 1.61 -1.61 -8.71
CA ALA A 63 2.30 -2.10 -9.90
C ALA A 63 2.88 -3.51 -9.65
N TYR A 64 3.50 -3.72 -8.49
CA TYR A 64 4.02 -5.02 -8.09
C TYR A 64 2.90 -6.08 -8.02
N SER A 65 1.79 -5.77 -7.39
CA SER A 65 0.64 -6.67 -7.25
C SER A 65 0.05 -7.07 -8.60
N GLU A 66 -0.08 -6.11 -9.52
CA GLU A 66 -0.54 -6.33 -10.89
C GLU A 66 0.44 -7.22 -11.69
N VAL A 67 1.75 -7.01 -11.54
CA VAL A 67 2.77 -7.85 -12.19
C VAL A 67 2.75 -9.27 -11.62
N MET A 68 2.75 -9.42 -10.30
CA MET A 68 2.73 -10.73 -9.64
C MET A 68 1.44 -11.50 -9.96
N ALA A 69 0.29 -10.82 -10.06
CA ALA A 69 -0.97 -11.42 -10.48
C ALA A 69 -0.87 -12.10 -11.84
N ARG A 70 -0.18 -11.46 -12.81
CA ARG A 70 0.05 -12.01 -14.15
C ARG A 70 1.04 -13.17 -14.15
N VAL A 71 2.14 -13.04 -13.40
CA VAL A 71 3.17 -14.08 -13.29
C VAL A 71 2.60 -15.35 -12.68
N PHE A 72 1.84 -15.23 -11.59
CA PHE A 72 1.29 -16.37 -10.86
C PHE A 72 -0.12 -16.78 -11.31
N LYS A 73 -0.72 -16.06 -12.26
CA LYS A 73 -2.10 -16.27 -12.74
C LYS A 73 -3.12 -16.32 -11.58
N LYS A 74 -2.99 -15.37 -10.65
CA LYS A 74 -3.85 -15.24 -9.46
C LYS A 74 -4.41 -13.81 -9.38
N PRO A 75 -5.54 -13.58 -8.68
CA PRO A 75 -6.05 -12.22 -8.49
C PRO A 75 -5.00 -11.31 -7.84
N ALA A 76 -4.98 -10.03 -8.21
CA ALA A 76 -4.03 -9.03 -7.66
C ALA A 76 -4.38 -8.60 -6.23
N THR A 77 -5.65 -8.73 -5.84
CA THR A 77 -6.16 -8.26 -4.55
C THR A 77 -5.38 -8.78 -3.33
N PRO A 78 -5.05 -10.07 -3.19
CA PRO A 78 -4.31 -10.55 -2.03
C PRO A 78 -2.90 -9.96 -1.95
N PHE A 79 -2.22 -9.78 -3.09
CA PHE A 79 -0.92 -9.11 -3.13
C PHE A 79 -1.03 -7.67 -2.65
N GLN A 80 -2.04 -6.96 -3.15
CA GLN A 80 -2.20 -5.53 -2.86
C GLN A 80 -2.63 -5.26 -1.43
N VAL A 81 -3.63 -5.99 -0.93
CA VAL A 81 -4.15 -5.80 0.42
C VAL A 81 -3.03 -6.02 1.44
N ILE A 82 -2.26 -7.11 1.31
CA ILE A 82 -1.21 -7.41 2.28
C ILE A 82 -0.03 -6.46 2.16
N ALA A 83 0.37 -6.05 0.95
CA ALA A 83 1.46 -5.10 0.75
C ALA A 83 1.18 -3.72 1.36
N LEU A 84 -0.09 -3.30 1.41
CA LEU A 84 -0.48 -1.99 1.96
C LEU A 84 -0.55 -1.95 3.48
N ILE A 85 -0.72 -3.09 4.16
CA ILE A 85 -0.96 -3.14 5.62
C ILE A 85 0.00 -2.27 6.44
N PRO A 86 1.33 -2.33 6.22
CA PRO A 86 2.27 -1.56 7.04
C PRO A 86 2.15 -0.04 6.87
N MET A 87 1.54 0.42 5.77
CA MET A 87 1.44 1.83 5.42
C MET A 87 0.12 2.47 5.81
N VAL A 88 -0.89 1.66 6.15
CA VAL A 88 -2.20 2.17 6.56
C VAL A 88 -2.05 2.92 7.90
N PRO A 89 -2.56 4.16 8.03
CA PRO A 89 -2.36 5.00 9.20
C PRO A 89 -3.28 4.60 10.37
N GLY A 90 -3.19 3.35 10.83
CA GLY A 90 -4.02 2.84 11.94
C GLY A 90 -3.83 3.60 13.26
N GLY A 91 -2.60 3.98 13.58
CA GLY A 91 -2.31 4.84 14.73
C GLY A 91 -2.90 6.24 14.59
N GLY A 92 -2.87 6.82 13.39
CA GLY A 92 -3.48 8.13 13.11
C GLY A 92 -5.00 8.11 13.35
N ILE A 93 -5.69 7.04 12.95
CA ILE A 93 -7.12 6.84 13.23
C ILE A 93 -7.36 6.77 14.76
N PHE A 94 -6.56 5.98 15.48
CA PHE A 94 -6.67 5.84 16.92
C PHE A 94 -6.49 7.19 17.65
N TYR A 95 -5.40 7.90 17.36
CA TYR A 95 -5.11 9.19 17.98
C TYR A 95 -6.12 10.27 17.61
N THR A 96 -6.63 10.27 16.38
CA THR A 96 -7.72 11.18 15.98
C THR A 96 -8.93 10.98 16.88
N MET A 97 -9.35 9.72 17.10
CA MET A 97 -10.48 9.44 17.98
C MET A 97 -10.19 9.79 19.44
N GLU A 98 -8.98 9.51 19.92
CA GLU A 98 -8.55 9.91 21.27
C GLU A 98 -8.67 11.42 21.48
N TYR A 99 -8.14 12.24 20.55
CA TYR A 99 -8.23 13.70 20.63
C TYR A 99 -9.67 14.21 20.60
N CYS A 100 -10.56 13.53 19.88
CA CYS A 100 -11.98 13.83 19.87
C CYS A 100 -12.60 13.62 21.27
N VAL A 101 -12.33 12.47 21.89
CA VAL A 101 -12.90 12.10 23.19
C VAL A 101 -12.42 13.01 24.31
N ILE A 102 -11.15 13.42 24.31
CA ILE A 102 -10.60 14.32 25.33
C ILE A 102 -10.92 15.81 25.06
N GLY A 103 -11.68 16.12 24.01
CA GLY A 103 -12.10 17.48 23.67
C GLY A 103 -10.99 18.37 23.07
N ASN A 104 -9.89 17.79 22.59
CA ASN A 104 -8.81 18.55 21.96
C ASN A 104 -9.08 18.74 20.45
N SER A 105 -9.92 19.72 20.13
CA SER A 105 -10.37 19.98 18.75
C SER A 105 -9.23 20.34 17.79
N GLY A 106 -8.17 21.01 18.27
CA GLY A 106 -7.02 21.39 17.44
C GLY A 106 -6.26 20.17 16.92
N LYS A 107 -5.83 19.28 17.84
CA LYS A 107 -5.14 18.04 17.47
C LYS A 107 -6.05 17.03 16.75
N PHE A 108 -7.34 17.01 17.09
CA PHE A 108 -8.33 16.21 16.38
C PHE A 108 -8.34 16.57 14.89
N LEU A 109 -8.45 17.86 14.56
CA LEU A 109 -8.50 18.30 13.18
C LEU A 109 -7.17 18.06 12.45
N GLU A 110 -6.05 18.37 13.08
CA GLU A 110 -4.71 18.16 12.51
C GLU A 110 -4.45 16.68 12.20
N THR A 111 -4.59 15.81 13.20
CA THR A 111 -4.35 14.36 13.05
C THR A 111 -5.38 13.73 12.11
N GLY A 112 -6.62 14.18 12.16
CA GLY A 112 -7.69 13.70 11.29
C GLY A 112 -7.43 14.03 9.83
N LEU A 113 -7.08 15.29 9.52
CA LEU A 113 -6.76 15.70 8.15
C LEU A 113 -5.50 15.00 7.62
N HIS A 114 -4.47 14.83 8.47
CA HIS A 114 -3.25 14.12 8.09
C HIS A 114 -3.52 12.64 7.80
N THR A 115 -4.27 11.96 8.66
CA THR A 115 -4.69 10.55 8.49
C THR A 115 -5.52 10.37 7.22
N LEU A 116 -6.48 11.27 6.97
CA LEU A 116 -7.28 11.27 5.74
C LEU A 116 -6.41 11.54 4.51
N GLY A 117 -5.43 12.43 4.63
CA GLY A 117 -4.46 12.70 3.57
C GLY A 117 -3.67 11.46 3.18
N ILE A 118 -3.11 10.74 4.15
CA ILE A 118 -2.41 9.46 3.92
C ILE A 118 -3.36 8.44 3.28
N ALA A 119 -4.55 8.23 3.85
CA ALA A 119 -5.51 7.26 3.33
C ALA A 119 -5.93 7.59 1.88
N GLY A 120 -6.18 8.86 1.59
CA GLY A 120 -6.48 9.35 0.25
C GLY A 120 -5.32 9.13 -0.72
N ALA A 121 -4.08 9.43 -0.30
CA ALA A 121 -2.89 9.19 -1.09
C ALA A 121 -2.69 7.71 -1.44
N LEU A 122 -2.85 6.83 -0.45
CA LEU A 122 -2.79 5.37 -0.68
C LEU A 122 -3.87 4.94 -1.68
N ALA A 123 -5.12 5.36 -1.48
CA ALA A 123 -6.23 5.00 -2.37
C ALA A 123 -6.00 5.49 -3.81
N MET A 124 -5.56 6.73 -3.98
CA MET A 124 -5.30 7.33 -5.29
C MET A 124 -4.15 6.65 -6.02
N GLY A 125 -3.05 6.33 -5.33
CA GLY A 125 -1.91 5.67 -5.97
C GLY A 125 -2.27 4.27 -6.48
N VAL A 126 -3.06 3.51 -5.72
CA VAL A 126 -3.58 2.21 -6.17
C VAL A 126 -4.52 2.36 -7.36
N LEU A 127 -5.48 3.29 -7.28
CA LEU A 127 -6.46 3.53 -8.32
C LEU A 127 -5.80 3.89 -9.66
N LEU A 128 -4.80 4.78 -9.64
CA LEU A 128 -4.09 5.20 -10.85
C LEU A 128 -3.43 4.03 -11.56
N VAL A 129 -2.70 3.20 -10.81
CA VAL A 129 -1.99 2.06 -11.39
C VAL A 129 -2.96 0.99 -11.90
N SER A 130 -3.95 0.60 -11.10
CA SER A 130 -4.95 -0.39 -11.54
C SER A 130 -5.75 0.10 -12.76
N THR A 131 -6.06 1.39 -12.84
CA THR A 131 -6.74 1.97 -14.02
C THR A 131 -5.85 1.94 -15.25
N PHE A 132 -4.59 2.36 -15.13
CA PHE A 132 -3.63 2.33 -16.24
C PHE A 132 -3.44 0.91 -16.77
N VAL A 133 -3.24 -0.05 -15.88
CA VAL A 133 -3.06 -1.47 -16.21
C VAL A 133 -4.30 -2.05 -16.90
N ARG A 134 -5.52 -1.68 -16.44
CA ARG A 134 -6.76 -2.08 -17.09
C ARG A 134 -6.88 -1.53 -18.51
N MET A 135 -6.58 -0.24 -18.70
CA MET A 135 -6.63 0.39 -20.02
C MET A 135 -5.61 -0.23 -20.99
N ALA A 136 -4.37 -0.46 -20.53
CA ALA A 136 -3.34 -1.11 -21.34
C ALA A 136 -3.75 -2.54 -21.76
N GLY A 137 -4.37 -3.30 -20.85
CA GLY A 137 -4.89 -4.63 -21.16
C GLY A 137 -6.03 -4.61 -22.20
N MET A 138 -6.94 -3.63 -22.11
CA MET A 138 -8.02 -3.45 -23.10
C MET A 138 -7.47 -3.08 -24.48
N ALA A 139 -6.46 -2.21 -24.54
CA ALA A 139 -5.82 -1.81 -25.79
C ALA A 139 -5.12 -2.99 -26.49
N ALA A 140 -4.47 -3.87 -25.73
CA ALA A 140 -3.83 -5.07 -26.27
C ALA A 140 -4.85 -6.07 -26.85
N ALA A 141 -6.00 -6.27 -26.18
CA ALA A 141 -7.05 -7.17 -26.66
C ALA A 141 -7.82 -6.64 -27.88
N GLY A 142 -7.82 -5.32 -28.12
CA GLY A 142 -8.41 -4.70 -29.30
C GLY A 142 -7.59 -4.87 -30.59
N GLY A 143 -6.31 -5.26 -30.48
CA GLY A 143 -5.40 -5.46 -31.61
C GLY A 143 -5.53 -6.82 -32.31
N GLU A 144 -6.09 -7.83 -31.63
CA GLU A 144 -6.24 -9.21 -32.17
C GLU A 144 -7.54 -9.43 -32.96
N ARG A 145 -8.28 -8.34 -33.24
CA ARG A 145 -9.58 -8.36 -33.96
C ARG A 145 -9.53 -7.75 -35.37
N LYS A 146 -8.34 -7.58 -35.95
CA LYS A 146 -8.13 -7.21 -37.35
C LYS A 146 -7.33 -8.30 -38.05
#